data_AF-A0A519U5W5-F1
#
_entry.id   AF-A0A519U5W5-F1
#
_cell.length_a   1.000
_cell.length_b   1.000
_cell.length_c   1.000
_cell.angle_alpha   90.00
_cell.angle_beta   90.00
_cell.angle_gamma   90.00
#
_symmetry.space_group_name_H-M   'P 1'
#
loop_
_entity.id
_entity.type
_entity.pdbx_description
1 polymer ?
#
loop_
_entity_poly.entity_id
_entity_poly.type
_entity_poly.pdbx_seq_one_letter_code
_entity_poly.pdbx_strand_id
1 'polypeptide(L)'
;MDQSENKPRRALVLRSKQEINNLLTKYEGSKKTTSLVKFCREHGVPTATFYTWQKNLRQGKHPGKGKFIELPIEPMTALRAEDSAPVFASLSSGELTIQLHHYVDPDYIKALLGKHKGS
;
A
#
# COMPACT_ATOMS: atom_id res chain seq x y z
N MET A 1 24.82 -51.92 9.83
CA MET A 1 25.35 -50.96 10.81
C MET A 1 25.18 -49.59 10.17
N ASP A 2 24.13 -48.86 10.52
CA ASP A 2 23.93 -47.50 10.02
C ASP A 2 23.67 -46.57 11.20
N GLN A 3 24.71 -45.80 11.53
CA GLN A 3 24.67 -44.78 12.56
C GLN A 3 23.85 -43.60 12.02
N SER A 4 22.60 -43.50 12.46
CA SER A 4 21.85 -42.27 12.31
C SER A 4 22.42 -41.22 13.27
N GLU A 5 23.38 -40.44 12.77
CA GLU A 5 23.92 -39.27 13.46
C GLU A 5 22.76 -38.36 13.92
N ASN A 6 22.56 -38.35 15.23
CA ASN A 6 21.57 -37.52 15.90
C ASN A 6 22.03 -36.05 15.76
N LYS A 7 21.57 -35.37 14.70
CA LYS A 7 21.88 -33.95 14.46
C LYS A 7 21.58 -33.15 15.75
N PRO A 8 22.53 -32.37 16.27
CA PRO A 8 22.32 -31.65 17.51
C PRO A 8 21.13 -30.70 17.36
N ARG A 9 20.11 -30.89 18.20
CA ARG A 9 18.95 -29.99 18.26
C ARG A 9 19.48 -28.60 18.58
N ARG A 10 19.29 -27.64 17.66
CA ARG A 10 19.74 -26.26 17.87
C ARG A 10 19.11 -25.72 19.15
N ALA A 11 19.95 -25.21 20.05
CA ALA A 11 19.51 -24.56 21.27
C ALA A 11 18.54 -23.42 20.91
N LEU A 12 17.34 -23.48 21.47
CA LEU A 12 16.28 -22.54 21.18
C LEU A 12 16.53 -21.29 22.02
N VAL A 13 17.20 -20.30 21.43
CA VAL A 13 17.43 -19.00 22.08
C VAL A 13 16.10 -18.26 22.14
N LEU A 14 15.43 -18.37 23.28
CA LEU A 14 14.22 -17.62 23.60
C LEU A 14 14.60 -16.16 23.84
N ARG A 15 14.26 -15.31 22.86
CA ARG A 15 14.44 -13.85 22.97
C ARG A 15 13.17 -13.18 23.47
N SER A 16 13.34 -12.10 24.22
CA SER A 16 12.21 -11.31 24.71
C SER A 16 11.51 -10.57 23.57
N LYS A 17 10.24 -10.18 23.76
CA LYS A 17 9.50 -9.37 22.76
C LYS A 17 10.20 -8.04 22.46
N GLN A 18 10.78 -7.40 23.48
CA GLN A 18 11.52 -6.14 23.33
C GLN A 18 12.77 -6.34 22.47
N GLU A 19 13.52 -7.41 22.71
CA GLU A 19 14.72 -7.73 21.93
C GLU A 19 14.39 -8.00 20.45
N ILE A 20 13.32 -8.75 20.18
CA ILE A 20 12.83 -9.00 18.82
C ILE A 20 12.47 -7.68 18.12
N ASN A 21 11.73 -6.79 18.79
CA ASN A 21 11.35 -5.50 18.23
C ASN A 21 12.58 -4.60 17.98
N ASN A 22 13.56 -4.61 18.88
CA ASN A 22 14.80 -3.85 18.71
C ASN A 22 15.59 -4.35 17.50
N LEU A 23 15.71 -5.67 17.32
CA LEU A 23 16.37 -6.27 16.16
C LEU A 23 15.65 -5.96 14.85
N LEU A 24 14.31 -6.04 14.82
CA LEU A 24 13.51 -5.67 13.65
C LEU A 24 13.70 -4.19 13.28
N THR A 25 13.70 -3.29 14.26
CA THR A 25 13.88 -1.85 14.04
C THR A 25 15.30 -1.53 13.57
N LYS A 26 16.31 -2.19 14.15
CA LYS A 26 17.72 -2.04 13.78
C LYS A 26 17.97 -2.54 12.35
N TYR A 27 17.33 -3.63 11.95
CA TYR A 27 17.40 -4.13 10.58
C TYR A 27 16.73 -3.16 9.58
N GLU A 28 15.56 -2.61 9.90
CA GLU A 28 14.88 -1.62 9.04
C GLU A 28 15.76 -0.37 8.78
N GLY A 29 16.52 0.08 9.78
CA GLY A 29 17.49 1.18 9.61
C GLY A 29 18.73 0.82 8.79
N SER A 30 19.13 -0.46 8.78
CA SER A 30 20.34 -0.95 8.10
C SER A 30 20.08 -1.70 6.80
N LYS A 31 18.82 -1.83 6.36
CA LYS A 31 18.44 -2.58 5.15
C LYS A 31 19.06 -2.07 3.85
N LYS A 32 19.51 -0.81 3.83
CA LYS A 32 20.20 -0.20 2.68
C LYS A 32 21.68 -0.57 2.60
N THR A 33 22.29 -0.97 3.72
CA THR A 33 23.75 -1.16 3.85
C THR A 33 24.14 -2.61 4.15
N THR A 34 23.23 -3.41 4.73
CA THR A 34 23.50 -4.78 5.15
C THR A 34 22.44 -5.74 4.64
N SER A 35 22.86 -6.90 4.12
CA SER A 35 21.93 -7.97 3.74
C SER A 35 21.35 -8.67 4.96
N LEU A 36 20.12 -9.16 4.85
CA LEU A 36 19.42 -9.87 5.94
C LEU A 36 20.24 -11.06 6.48
N VAL A 37 20.89 -11.81 5.60
CA VAL A 37 21.74 -12.96 5.98
C VAL A 37 22.92 -12.51 6.84
N LYS A 38 23.59 -11.42 6.44
CA LYS A 38 24.72 -10.87 7.19
C LYS A 38 24.27 -10.34 8.55
N PHE A 39 23.17 -9.59 8.60
CA PHE A 39 22.57 -9.09 9.84
C PHE A 39 22.18 -10.23 10.80
N CYS A 40 21.52 -11.27 10.27
CA CYS A 40 21.12 -12.44 11.05
C CYS A 40 22.33 -13.18 11.63
N ARG A 41 23.41 -13.33 10.86
CA ARG A 41 24.65 -13.96 11.32
C ARG A 41 25.32 -13.15 12.44
N GLU A 42 25.43 -11.83 12.28
CA GLU A 42 26.02 -10.93 13.28
C GLU A 42 25.23 -10.92 14.60
N HIS A 43 23.91 -11.07 14.52
CA HIS A 43 23.02 -11.07 15.69
C HIS A 43 22.68 -12.47 16.24
N GLY A 44 23.26 -13.54 15.68
CA GLY A 44 23.02 -14.91 16.12
C GLY A 44 21.56 -15.33 15.98
N VAL A 45 20.87 -14.86 14.94
CA VAL A 45 19.47 -15.17 14.67
C VAL A 45 19.39 -16.07 13.43
N PRO A 46 18.68 -17.20 13.47
CA PRO A 46 18.39 -17.94 12.24
C PRO A 46 17.50 -17.12 11.30
N THR A 47 17.86 -17.08 10.02
CA THR A 47 17.15 -16.33 8.97
C THR A 47 15.64 -16.62 8.96
N ALA A 48 15.26 -17.90 9.05
CA ALA A 48 13.86 -18.33 9.07
C ALA A 48 13.07 -17.78 10.27
N THR A 49 13.72 -17.72 11.44
CA THR A 49 13.15 -17.13 12.66
C THR A 49 12.92 -15.64 12.46
N PHE A 50 13.91 -14.94 11.88
CA PHE A 50 13.80 -13.51 11.60
C PHE A 50 12.69 -13.19 10.58
N TYR A 51 12.55 -13.98 9.52
CA TYR A 51 11.43 -13.87 8.58
C TYR A 51 10.07 -14.07 9.26
N THR A 52 9.99 -15.01 10.19
CA THR A 52 8.76 -15.25 10.97
C THR A 52 8.41 -14.03 11.81
N TRP A 53 9.40 -13.39 12.45
CA TRP A 53 9.19 -12.15 13.19
C TRP A 53 8.73 -10.99 12.30
N GLN A 54 9.33 -10.82 11.12
CA GLN A 54 8.89 -9.82 10.14
C GLN A 54 7.45 -10.07 9.67
N LYS A 55 7.09 -11.33 9.40
CA LYS A 55 5.71 -11.70 9.04
C LYS A 55 4.73 -11.38 10.16
N ASN A 56 5.06 -11.73 11.39
CA ASN A 56 4.23 -11.44 12.56
C ASN A 56 4.08 -9.93 12.82
N LEU A 57 5.11 -9.13 12.54
CA LEU A 57 5.05 -7.67 12.60
C LEU A 57 4.04 -7.11 11.58
N ARG A 58 4.07 -7.59 10.32
CA ARG A 58 3.11 -7.18 9.27
C ARG A 58 1.68 -7.58 9.58
N GLN A 59 1.49 -8.71 10.27
CA GLN A 59 0.18 -9.21 10.69
C GLN A 59 -0.34 -8.52 11.98
N GLY A 60 0.36 -7.50 12.50
CA GLY A 60 -0.07 -6.78 13.70
C GLY A 60 0.04 -7.57 15.00
N LYS A 61 0.68 -8.75 14.99
CA LYS A 61 0.87 -9.60 16.19
C LYS A 61 1.85 -9.00 17.20
N HIS A 62 2.68 -8.06 16.75
CA HIS A 62 3.47 -7.18 17.60
C HIS A 62 2.97 -5.75 17.36
N PRO A 63 2.62 -4.99 18.42
CA PRO A 63 2.21 -3.60 18.29
C PRO A 63 3.43 -2.77 17.87
N GLY A 64 3.76 -2.80 16.58
CA GLY A 64 4.49 -1.72 15.98
C GLY A 64 3.59 -0.51 16.12
N LYS A 65 4.06 0.56 16.77
CA LYS A 65 3.41 1.87 16.65
C LYS A 65 3.25 2.09 15.15
N GLY A 66 2.02 1.96 14.66
CA GLY A 66 1.71 2.23 13.27
C GLY A 66 2.26 3.61 13.01
N LYS A 67 3.24 3.71 12.12
CA LYS A 67 3.67 5.01 11.64
C LYS A 67 2.53 5.45 10.75
N PHE A 68 1.54 6.11 11.34
CA PHE A 68 0.73 7.04 10.59
C PHE A 68 1.74 8.03 10.01
N ILE A 69 2.06 7.83 8.74
CA ILE A 69 2.73 8.87 7.97
C ILE A 69 1.60 9.87 7.76
N GLU A 70 1.60 10.95 8.54
CA GLU A 70 0.92 12.16 8.10
C GLU A 70 1.59 12.52 6.78
N LEU A 71 0.94 12.10 5.69
CA LEU A 71 1.20 12.71 4.40
C LEU A 71 0.89 14.19 4.63
N PRO A 72 1.83 15.11 4.36
CA PRO A 72 1.46 16.51 4.31
C PRO A 72 0.31 16.57 3.31
N ILE A 73 -0.88 16.86 3.82
CA ILE A 73 -1.96 17.35 2.99
C ILE A 73 -1.38 18.68 2.56
N GLU A 74 -0.70 18.71 1.39
CA GLU A 74 -0.62 19.97 0.68
C GLU A 74 -2.05 20.47 0.68
N PRO A 75 -2.33 21.66 1.25
CA PRO A 75 -3.66 22.19 1.22
C PRO A 75 -4.04 22.10 -0.23
N MET A 76 -4.97 21.19 -0.54
CA MET A 76 -5.45 20.98 -1.88
C MET A 76 -5.93 22.38 -2.20
N THR A 77 -5.13 23.08 -3.02
CA THR A 77 -5.45 24.45 -3.42
C THR A 77 -6.82 24.23 -3.97
N ALA A 78 -7.85 24.73 -3.28
CA ALA A 78 -9.21 24.37 -3.58
C ALA A 78 -9.31 24.57 -5.07
N LEU A 79 -9.33 23.46 -5.82
CA LEU A 79 -9.62 23.51 -7.24
C LEU A 79 -11.01 24.07 -7.15
N ARG A 80 -11.09 25.37 -7.49
CA ARG A 80 -12.33 26.11 -7.43
C ARG A 80 -13.38 25.17 -8.00
N ALA A 81 -14.47 24.98 -7.27
CA ALA A 81 -15.60 24.18 -7.69
C ALA A 81 -16.33 24.87 -8.88
N GLU A 82 -15.56 25.36 -9.85
CA GLU A 82 -15.94 26.31 -10.88
C GLU A 82 -15.55 25.79 -12.26
N ASP A 83 -15.37 24.48 -12.45
CA ASP A 83 -15.19 23.92 -13.80
C ASP A 83 -15.65 22.46 -14.00
N SER A 84 -16.11 21.72 -12.97
CA SER A 84 -16.74 20.42 -13.24
C SER A 84 -18.21 20.63 -13.57
N ALA A 85 -18.50 20.82 -14.86
CA ALA A 85 -19.86 20.85 -15.38
C ALA A 85 -20.66 19.65 -14.82
N PRO A 86 -21.90 19.85 -14.36
CA PRO A 86 -22.67 18.79 -13.72
C PRO A 86 -22.82 17.59 -14.66
N VAL A 87 -22.40 16.42 -14.18
CA VAL A 87 -22.57 15.15 -14.90
C VAL A 87 -23.93 14.58 -14.55
N PHE A 88 -24.76 14.34 -15.56
CA PHE A 88 -26.07 13.71 -15.41
C PHE A 88 -25.99 12.25 -15.82
N ALA A 89 -26.76 11.38 -15.16
CA ALA A 89 -26.85 9.97 -15.52
C ALA A 89 -28.29 9.59 -15.86
N SER A 90 -28.48 8.85 -16.95
CA SER A 90 -29.77 8.22 -17.27
C SER A 90 -29.64 6.71 -17.23
N LEU A 91 -30.61 6.04 -16.60
CA LEU A 91 -30.69 4.59 -16.48
C LEU A 91 -31.79 4.04 -17.39
N SER A 92 -31.48 3.08 -18.26
CA SER A 92 -32.47 2.30 -18.99
C SER A 92 -32.63 0.92 -18.35
N SER A 93 -33.88 0.50 -18.07
CA SER A 93 -34.17 -0.78 -17.40
C SER A 93 -34.51 -1.94 -18.36
N GLY A 94 -34.42 -1.72 -19.68
CA GLY A 94 -34.63 -2.77 -20.69
C GLY A 94 -33.36 -3.61 -20.87
N GLU A 95 -32.44 -3.10 -21.67
CA GLU A 95 -31.02 -3.46 -21.56
C GLU A 95 -30.45 -2.55 -20.47
N LEU A 96 -29.94 -3.13 -19.37
CA LEU A 96 -29.48 -2.36 -18.21
C LEU A 96 -28.26 -1.51 -18.60
N THR A 97 -28.51 -0.26 -19.01
CA THR A 97 -27.45 0.67 -19.42
C THR A 97 -27.51 1.95 -18.61
N ILE A 98 -26.32 2.43 -18.23
CA ILE A 98 -26.13 3.73 -17.58
C ILE A 98 -25.41 4.62 -18.59
N GLN A 99 -26.04 5.73 -18.95
CA GLN A 99 -25.45 6.73 -19.85
C GLN A 99 -25.06 7.95 -19.03
N LEU A 100 -23.84 8.44 -19.23
CA LEU A 100 -23.30 9.61 -18.55
C LEU A 100 -23.26 10.77 -19.53
N HIS A 101 -23.90 11.87 -19.16
CA HIS A 101 -24.04 13.08 -19.96
C HIS A 101 -23.28 14.22 -19.28
N HIS A 102 -22.51 14.97 -20.07
CA HIS A 102 -21.93 16.23 -19.60
C HIS A 102 -22.87 17.37 -19.96
N TYR A 103 -23.06 18.30 -19.03
CA TYR A 103 -23.74 19.54 -19.35
C TYR A 103 -22.98 20.30 -20.45
N VAL A 104 -23.72 20.78 -21.43
CA VAL A 104 -23.19 21.60 -22.52
C VAL A 104 -24.01 22.87 -22.55
N ASP A 105 -23.33 24.02 -22.59
CA ASP A 105 -23.98 25.32 -22.62
C ASP A 105 -24.90 25.45 -23.86
N PRO A 106 -26.14 25.95 -23.72
CA PRO A 106 -27.05 26.17 -24.83
C PRO A 106 -26.46 26.99 -25.98
N ASP A 107 -25.58 27.94 -25.70
CA ASP A 107 -24.94 28.77 -26.72
C ASP A 107 -23.90 27.98 -27.53
N TYR A 108 -23.25 26.97 -26.93
CA TYR A 108 -22.44 26.01 -27.68
C TYR A 108 -23.30 25.19 -28.66
N ILE A 109 -24.48 24.71 -28.22
CA ILE A 109 -25.40 23.96 -29.08
C ILE A 109 -25.88 24.83 -30.25
N LYS A 110 -26.23 26.10 -29.98
CA LYS A 110 -26.60 27.07 -31.03
C LYS A 110 -25.45 27.30 -32.01
N ALA A 111 -24.22 27.44 -31.54
CA ALA A 111 -23.05 27.60 -32.39
C ALA A 111 -22.78 26.36 -33.27
N LEU A 112 -23.03 25.16 -32.75
CA LEU A 112 -22.86 23.90 -33.49
C LEU A 112 -23.92 23.74 -34.59
N LEU A 113 -25.17 24.09 -34.31
CA LEU A 113 -26.26 24.08 -35.28
C LEU A 113 -26.15 25.21 -36.32
N GLY A 114 -25.67 26.39 -35.92
CA GLY A 114 -25.44 27.53 -36.80
C GLY A 114 -24.38 27.27 -37.87
N LYS A 115 -23.36 26.46 -37.55
CA LYS A 115 -22.32 26.03 -38.51
C LYS A 115 -22.84 25.13 -39.64
N HIS A 116 -24.02 24.52 -39.47
CA HIS A 116 -24.66 23.69 -40.50
C HIS A 116 -25.69 24.45 -41.37
N LYS A 117 -26.06 25.69 -41.01
CA LYS A 117 -26.86 26.56 -41.88
C LYS A 117 -25.93 27.37 -42.78
N GLY A 118 -25.27 26.68 -43.70
CA GLY A 118 -24.31 27.25 -44.63
C GLY A 118 -23.78 26.21 -45.60
N SER A 119 -24.69 25.48 -46.25
CA SER A 119 -24.44 24.79 -47.53
C SER A 119 -25.73 24.78 -48.33
#